data_AF-A0A949Y7W9-F1
#
_entry.id   AF-A0A949Y7W9-F1
#
_cell.length_a   1.000
_cell.length_b   1.000
_cell.length_c   1.000
_cell.angle_alpha   90.00
_cell.angle_beta   90.00
_cell.angle_gamma   90.00
#
_symmetry.space_group_name_H-M   'P 1'
#
loop_
_entity.id
_entity.type
_entity.pdbx_description
1 polymer ?
#
loop_
_entity_poly.entity_id
_entity_poly.type
_entity_poly.pdbx_seq_one_letter_code
_entity_poly.pdbx_strand_id
1 'polypeptide(L)' 'MNLAFKWKHQDGSVVEYSADGWSSDDPEKAAWLTTTSKLSSSGVGIPSDLRHWLQSHCELVEFRGPSGLTPD' A
#
# COMPACT_ATOMS: atom_id res chain seq x y z
N MET A 1 0.59 1.78 -16.59
CA MET A 1 -0.35 2.25 -15.54
C MET A 1 0.38 2.16 -14.22
N ASN A 2 0.75 3.28 -13.61
CA ASN A 2 1.45 3.27 -12.32
C ASN A 2 0.44 3.59 -11.23
N LEU A 3 -0.20 2.55 -10.70
CA LEU A 3 -0.91 2.64 -9.43
C LEU A 3 0.15 2.79 -8.34
N ALA A 4 0.24 3.99 -7.78
CA ALA A 4 1.09 4.25 -6.64
C ALA A 4 0.24 4.79 -5.49
N PHE A 5 0.45 4.24 -4.31
CA PHE A 5 -0.24 4.66 -3.11
C PHE A 5 0.79 4.89 -2.03
N LYS A 6 0.63 5.96 -1.28
CA LYS A 6 1.53 6.34 -0.22
C LYS A 6 0.75 6.58 1.04
N TRP A 7 1.17 5.93 2.11
CA TRP A 7 0.59 6.03 3.42
C TRP A 7 1.65 6.45 4.42
N LYS A 8 1.24 7.23 5.42
CA LYS A 8 2.08 7.62 6.54
C LYS A 8 1.60 6.90 7.80
N HIS A 9 2.45 6.09 8.38
CA HIS A 9 2.20 5.43 9.65
C HIS A 9 2.24 6.46 10.80
N GLN A 10 1.51 6.19 11.88
CA GLN A 10 1.47 7.07 13.07
C GLN A 10 2.84 7.34 13.71
N ASP A 11 3.76 6.38 13.57
CA ASP A 11 5.17 6.48 14.01
C ASP A 11 6.01 7.44 13.14
N GLY A 12 5.48 7.87 11.98
CA GLY A 12 6.18 8.72 11.02
C GLY A 12 6.77 7.98 9.83
N SER A 13 6.87 6.64 9.89
CA SER A 13 7.34 5.81 8.77
C SER A 13 6.41 5.93 7.57
N VAL A 14 6.98 5.88 6.36
CA VAL A 14 6.22 5.96 5.11
C VAL A 14 6.14 4.59 4.46
N VAL A 15 4.94 4.21 4.08
CA VAL A 15 4.65 2.99 3.32
C VAL A 15 4.20 3.37 1.93
N GLU A 16 4.81 2.77 0.91
CA GLU A 16 4.48 3.00 -0.49
C GLU A 16 4.15 1.67 -1.15
N TYR A 17 3.07 1.65 -1.94
CA TYR A 17 2.76 0.57 -2.87
C TYR A 17 2.96 1.09 -4.28
N SER A 18 3.76 0.39 -5.07
CA SER A 18 4.05 0.70 -6.46
C SER A 18 3.95 -0.56 -7.34
N ALA A 19 4.21 -0.42 -8.64
CA ALA A 19 4.25 -1.55 -9.56
C ALA A 19 5.31 -2.60 -9.20
N ASP A 20 6.35 -2.19 -8.47
CA ASP A 20 7.42 -3.09 -7.99
C ASP A 20 7.01 -3.86 -6.71
N GLY A 21 5.92 -3.43 -6.06
CA GLY A 21 5.38 -4.02 -4.85
C GLY A 21 5.31 -3.04 -3.70
N TRP A 22 5.34 -3.58 -2.48
CA TRP A 22 5.29 -2.81 -1.25
C TRP A 22 6.68 -2.41 -0.78
N SER A 23 6.83 -1.17 -0.35
CA SER A 23 8.07 -0.61 0.19
C SER A 23 7.76 0.23 1.42
N SER A 24 8.71 0.32 2.34
CA SER A 24 8.59 1.13 3.55
C SER A 24 9.97 1.61 3.98
N ASP A 25 10.02 2.82 4.55
CA ASP A 25 11.25 3.38 5.13
C ASP A 25 11.71 2.60 6.37
N ASP A 26 10.74 2.00 7.07
CA ASP A 26 10.99 1.08 8.18
C ASP A 26 11.20 -0.37 7.66
N PRO A 27 12.33 -1.03 7.99
CA PRO A 27 12.67 -2.35 7.47
C PRO A 27 11.79 -3.46 8.02
N GLU A 28 11.27 -3.35 9.24
CA GLU A 28 10.37 -4.34 9.83
C GLU A 28 9.02 -4.34 9.11
N LYS A 29 8.46 -3.14 8.87
CA LYS A 29 7.26 -2.96 8.06
C LYS A 29 7.48 -3.41 6.62
N ALA A 30 8.62 -3.08 6.00
CA ALA A 30 8.93 -3.50 4.64
C ALA A 30 8.93 -5.04 4.49
N ALA A 31 9.56 -5.74 5.42
CA ALA A 31 9.60 -7.20 5.45
C ALA A 31 8.19 -7.79 5.65
N TRP A 32 7.40 -7.22 6.58
CA TRP A 32 6.03 -7.66 6.82
C TRP A 32 5.12 -7.43 5.60
N LEU A 33 5.17 -6.24 4.98
CA LEU A 33 4.38 -5.91 3.79
C LEU A 33 4.73 -6.85 2.63
N THR A 34 6.02 -7.12 2.42
CA THR A 34 6.49 -8.05 1.38
C THR A 34 5.98 -9.47 1.63
N THR A 35 5.99 -9.92 2.88
CA THR A 35 5.50 -11.26 3.25
C THR A 35 3.99 -11.35 3.10
N THR A 36 3.25 -10.39 3.64
CA THR A 36 1.78 -10.34 3.61
C THR A 36 1.24 -10.19 2.19
N SER A 37 1.91 -9.40 1.35
CA SER A 37 1.54 -9.28 -0.07
C SER A 37 1.77 -10.58 -0.85
N LYS A 38 2.85 -11.32 -0.57
CA LYS A 38 3.10 -12.64 -1.17
C LYS A 38 2.07 -13.69 -0.76
N LEU A 39 1.55 -13.61 0.47
CA LEU A 39 0.47 -14.50 0.93
C LEU A 39 -0.84 -14.26 0.15
N SER A 40 -1.04 -13.05 -0.36
CA SER A 40 -2.24 -12.63 -1.09
C SER A 40 -2.12 -12.79 -2.62
N SER A 41 -1.36 -13.78 -3.10
CA SER A 41 -1.00 -13.98 -4.51
C SER A 41 -2.16 -14.31 -5.48
N SER A 42 -3.43 -14.17 -5.06
CA SER A 42 -4.60 -14.60 -5.85
C SER A 42 -5.53 -13.46 -6.29
N GLY A 43 -5.28 -12.21 -5.89
CA GLY A 43 -6.16 -11.09 -6.21
C GLY A 43 -5.39 -9.85 -6.68
N VAL A 44 -5.88 -9.21 -7.74
CA VAL A 44 -5.47 -7.85 -8.10
C VAL A 44 -6.00 -6.90 -7.02
N GLY A 45 -5.22 -6.68 -5.96
CA GLY A 45 -5.68 -5.88 -4.84
C GLY A 45 -4.82 -5.98 -3.58
N ILE A 46 -5.04 -5.03 -2.68
CA ILE A 46 -4.41 -4.98 -1.37
C ILE A 46 -5.03 -6.10 -0.50
N PRO A 47 -4.23 -6.96 0.14
CA PRO A 47 -4.73 -7.99 1.05
C PRO A 47 -5.62 -7.39 2.14
N SER A 48 -6.65 -8.12 2.58
CA SER A 48 -7.59 -7.66 3.63
C SER A 48 -6.88 -7.23 4.91
N ASP A 49 -5.93 -8.04 5.40
CA ASP A 49 -5.11 -7.71 6.58
C ASP A 49 -4.30 -6.43 6.40
N LEU A 50 -3.69 -6.27 5.22
CA LEU A 50 -2.87 -5.12 4.91
C LEU A 50 -3.74 -3.86 4.81
N ARG A 51 -4.93 -3.95 4.19
CA ARG A 51 -5.92 -2.88 4.16
C ARG A 51 -6.36 -2.48 5.57
N HIS A 52 -6.71 -3.43 6.43
CA HIS A 52 -7.11 -3.14 7.81
C HIS A 52 -6.00 -2.47 8.60
N TRP A 53 -4.78 -2.97 8.47
CA TRP A 53 -3.61 -2.37 9.12
C TRP A 53 -3.39 -0.93 8.64
N LEU A 54 -3.43 -0.69 7.33
CA LEU A 54 -3.31 0.64 6.75
C LEU A 54 -4.41 1.58 7.25
N GLN A 55 -5.65 1.13 7.36
CA GLN A 55 -6.75 1.97 7.84
C GLN A 55 -6.68 2.27 9.34
N SER A 56 -6.14 1.35 10.14
CA SER A 56 -6.03 1.51 11.60
C SER A 56 -4.79 2.28 12.04
N HIS A 57 -3.67 2.11 11.34
CA HIS A 57 -2.35 2.59 11.78
C HIS A 57 -1.71 3.59 10.82
N CYS A 58 -2.25 3.75 9.62
CA CYS A 58 -1.71 4.66 8.63
C CYS A 58 -2.78 5.63 8.11
N GLU A 59 -2.31 6.74 7.58
CA GLU A 59 -3.14 7.70 6.88
C GLU A 59 -2.70 7.74 5.41
N LEU A 60 -3.66 7.68 4.48
CA LEU A 60 -3.36 7.80 3.06
C LEU A 60 -2.93 9.23 2.76
N VAL A 61 -1.66 9.42 2.40
CA VAL A 61 -1.09 10.73 2.10
C VAL A 61 -1.07 11.03 0.60
N GLU A 62 -0.94 10.00 -0.25
CA GLU A 62 -0.97 10.20 -1.70
C GLU A 62 -1.60 8.99 -2.38
N PHE A 63 -2.50 9.26 -3.33
CA PHE A 63 -3.04 8.25 -4.23
C PHE A 63 -2.83 8.70 -5.67
N ARG A 64 -2.01 7.94 -6.41
CA ARG A 64 -1.77 8.12 -7.83
C ARG A 64 -2.35 6.90 -8.55
N GLY A 65 -3.63 6.99 -8.90
CA GLY A 65 -4.31 6.04 -9.77
C GLY A 65 -4.24 6.44 -11.25
N PRO A 66 -4.69 5.57 -12.17
CA PRO A 66 -4.92 5.99 -13.55
C PRO A 66 -5.97 7.11 -13.54
N SER A 67 -5.55 8.32 -13.89
CA SER A 67 -6.43 9.45 -14.18
C SER A 67 -7.32 9.06 -15.37
N GLY A 68 -8.51 8.49 -15.12
CA GLY A 68 -9.35 8.01 -16.23
C GLY A 68 -10.69 7.36 -15.85
N LEU A 69 -11.13 7.42 -14.60
CA LEU A 69 -12.51 7.06 -14.24
C LEU A 69 -13.22 8.30 -13.66
N THR A 70 -13.25 9.38 -14.45
CA THR A 70 -14.37 10.32 -14.37
C THR A 70 -15.60 9.60 -14.97
N PRO A 71 -16.71 9.43 -14.24
CA PRO A 71 -17.95 9.03 -14.87
C PRO A 71 -18.35 10.11 -15.88
N ASP A 72 -18.55 9.70 -17.13
CA ASP A 72 -19.25 10.49 -18.15
C ASP A 72 -20.73 10.61 -17.77
#